data_AF-A0A1Y3S986-F1
#
_entry.id   AF-A0A1Y3S986-F1
#
_cell.length_a   1.000
_cell.length_b   1.000
_cell.length_c   1.000
_cell.angle_alpha   90.00
_cell.angle_beta   90.00
_cell.angle_gamma   90.00
#
_symmetry.space_group_name_H-M   'P 1'
#
loop_
_entity.id
_entity.type
_entity.pdbx_description
1 polymer ?
#
loop_
_entity_poly.entity_id
_entity_poly.type
_entity_poly.pdbx_seq_one_letter_code
_entity_poly.pdbx_strand_id
1 'polypeptide(L)'
;MADILTFDTGVKEFIINGVPVRFNPADPNLYSRFSDLQSEVVRIEADFAEKRAGCTDTASLLALTSQYDKRVKSMLSEVFGGADMDAVFGGASVISPTDGGNMAIKNFFDCITPIIQDGVKEYAKQEAVQALSEIQQ
;
A
#
# COMPACT_ATOMS: atom_id res chain seq x y z
N MET A 1 -2.44 -36.49 12.98
CA MET A 1 -1.76 -35.85 11.84
C MET A 1 -2.80 -34.99 11.17
N ALA A 2 -2.47 -33.74 10.81
CA ALA A 2 -3.39 -32.86 10.09
C ALA A 2 -3.17 -33.05 8.59
N ASP A 3 -4.25 -33.08 7.81
CA ASP A 3 -4.19 -33.08 6.35
C ASP A 3 -3.90 -31.67 5.83
N ILE A 4 -3.07 -31.56 4.79
CA ILE A 4 -2.72 -30.28 4.16
C ILE A 4 -3.62 -30.09 2.94
N LEU A 5 -4.36 -28.98 2.91
CA LEU A 5 -5.15 -28.55 1.77
C LEU A 5 -4.52 -27.30 1.15
N THR A 6 -4.41 -27.28 -0.18
CA THR A 6 -3.87 -26.16 -0.95
C THR A 6 -4.85 -25.76 -2.04
N PHE A 7 -5.01 -24.45 -2.26
CA PHE A 7 -5.76 -23.89 -3.38
C PHE A 7 -5.04 -22.64 -3.89
N ASP A 8 -5.31 -22.26 -5.14
CA ASP A 8 -4.74 -21.05 -5.73
C ASP A 8 -5.45 -19.80 -5.21
N THR A 9 -4.68 -18.87 -4.65
CA THR A 9 -5.17 -17.59 -4.11
C THR A 9 -4.86 -16.40 -5.04
N GLY A 10 -4.11 -16.64 -6.11
CA GLY A 10 -3.57 -15.59 -6.98
C GLY A 10 -2.54 -14.67 -6.31
N VAL A 11 -2.14 -14.97 -5.06
CA VAL A 11 -1.15 -14.18 -4.32
C VAL A 11 0.22 -14.33 -4.95
N LYS A 12 0.85 -13.20 -5.29
CA LYS A 12 2.22 -13.11 -5.81
C LYS A 12 3.13 -12.49 -4.75
N GLU A 13 4.41 -12.80 -4.83
CA GLU A 13 5.46 -12.19 -3.99
C GLU A 13 6.22 -11.13 -4.79
N PHE A 14 6.34 -9.94 -4.20
CA PHE A 14 7.09 -8.81 -4.74
C PHE A 14 8.22 -8.45 -3.78
N ILE A 15 9.41 -8.15 -4.30
CA ILE A 15 10.54 -7.69 -3.48
C ILE A 15 10.61 -6.17 -3.56
N ILE A 16 10.27 -5.49 -2.46
CA ILE A 16 10.28 -4.02 -2.34
C ILE A 16 11.45 -3.63 -1.46
N ASN A 17 12.45 -2.94 -2.03
CA ASN A 17 13.69 -2.57 -1.33
C ASN A 17 14.37 -3.76 -0.59
N GLY A 18 14.30 -4.96 -1.16
CA GLY A 18 14.86 -6.18 -0.57
C GLY A 18 13.94 -6.89 0.43
N VAL A 19 12.72 -6.39 0.67
CA VAL A 19 11.74 -6.98 1.60
C VAL A 19 10.60 -7.64 0.82
N PRO A 20 10.25 -8.91 1.10
CA PRO A 20 9.15 -9.58 0.44
C PRO A 20 7.79 -9.07 0.93
N VAL A 21 6.92 -8.72 -0.02
CA VAL A 21 5.53 -8.31 0.22
C VAL A 21 4.62 -9.16 -0.66
N ARG A 22 3.59 -9.76 -0.08
CA ARG A 22 2.71 -10.73 -0.76
C ARG A 22 1.30 -10.19 -0.90
N PHE A 23 0.79 -10.15 -2.11
CA PHE A 23 -0.60 -9.75 -2.38
C PHE A 23 -1.06 -10.30 -3.74
N ASN A 24 -2.38 -10.42 -3.91
CA ASN A 24 -2.96 -10.72 -5.22
C ASN A 24 -3.25 -9.38 -5.95
N PRO A 25 -2.51 -9.01 -7.01
CA PRO A 25 -2.73 -7.75 -7.72
C PRO A 25 -4.07 -7.72 -8.47
N ALA A 26 -4.66 -8.88 -8.77
CA ALA A 26 -5.94 -9.02 -9.42
C ALA A 26 -7.13 -9.00 -8.45
N ASP A 27 -6.89 -8.89 -7.13
CA ASP A 27 -7.95 -8.79 -6.12
C ASP A 27 -8.62 -7.40 -6.15
N PRO A 28 -9.91 -7.29 -6.52
CA PRO A 28 -10.61 -6.01 -6.51
C PRO A 28 -10.72 -5.39 -5.11
N ASN A 29 -10.74 -6.22 -4.06
CA ASN A 29 -10.77 -5.73 -2.67
C ASN A 29 -9.42 -5.14 -2.23
N LEU A 30 -8.30 -5.62 -2.77
CA LEU A 30 -7.00 -4.98 -2.58
C LEU A 30 -7.02 -3.58 -3.20
N TYR A 31 -7.52 -3.45 -4.43
CA TYR A 31 -7.62 -2.15 -5.10
C TYR A 31 -8.52 -1.17 -4.33
N SER A 32 -9.69 -1.63 -3.87
CA SER A 32 -10.59 -0.80 -3.04
C SER A 32 -9.86 -0.27 -1.80
N ARG A 33 -9.24 -1.17 -1.01
CA ARG A 33 -8.51 -0.79 0.21
C ARG A 33 -7.32 0.14 -0.09
N PHE A 34 -6.61 -0.09 -1.20
CA PHE A 34 -5.48 0.75 -1.60
C PHE A 34 -5.91 2.14 -2.08
N SER A 35 -7.04 2.26 -2.77
CA SER A 35 -7.63 3.54 -3.18
C SER A 35 -8.13 4.35 -1.97
N ASP A 36 -8.79 3.69 -1.02
CA ASP A 36 -9.24 4.30 0.23
C ASP A 36 -8.04 4.80 1.05
N LEU A 37 -6.97 3.99 1.14
CA LEU A 37 -5.72 4.38 1.76
C LEU A 37 -5.12 5.64 1.13
N GLN A 38 -5.02 5.72 -0.20
CA GLN A 38 -4.48 6.91 -0.87
C GLN A 38 -5.29 8.17 -0.52
N SER A 39 -6.62 8.05 -0.53
CA SER A 39 -7.53 9.15 -0.17
C SER A 39 -7.34 9.59 1.29
N GLU A 40 -7.18 8.62 2.19
CA GLU A 40 -6.94 8.89 3.60
C GLU A 40 -5.55 9.47 3.85
N VAL A 41 -4.50 9.04 3.14
CA VAL A 41 -3.17 9.65 3.23
C VAL A 41 -3.21 11.13 2.87
N VAL A 42 -3.94 11.53 1.83
CA VAL A 42 -4.13 12.96 1.48
C VAL A 42 -4.78 13.73 2.64
N ARG A 43 -5.78 13.14 3.32
CA ARG A 43 -6.43 13.77 4.49
C ARG A 43 -5.48 13.88 5.67
N ILE A 44 -4.71 12.82 5.96
CA ILE A 44 -3.72 12.83 7.03
C ILE A 44 -2.62 13.85 6.71
N GLU A 45 -2.20 14.01 5.45
CA GLU A 45 -1.22 15.04 5.04
C GLU A 45 -1.73 16.46 5.32
N ALA A 46 -3.00 16.72 5.02
CA ALA A 46 -3.63 18.01 5.32
C ALA A 46 -3.71 18.28 6.84
N ASP A 47 -4.18 17.30 7.62
CA ASP A 47 -4.25 17.38 9.09
C ASP A 47 -2.85 17.58 9.71
N PHE A 48 -1.85 16.91 9.16
CA PHE A 48 -0.46 17.05 9.58
C PHE A 48 0.10 18.44 9.27
N ALA A 49 -0.18 18.99 8.10
CA ALA A 49 0.24 20.35 7.73
C ALA A 49 -0.41 21.40 8.66
N GLU A 50 -1.70 21.24 8.98
CA GLU A 50 -2.41 22.12 9.92
C GLU A 50 -1.81 22.04 11.33
N LYS A 51 -1.66 20.83 11.88
CA LYS A 51 -1.11 20.62 13.23
C LYS A 51 0.33 21.08 13.35
N ARG A 52 1.12 20.94 12.28
CA ARG A 52 2.52 21.38 12.23
C ARG A 52 2.64 22.88 12.48
N ALA A 53 1.67 23.69 12.08
CA ALA A 53 1.67 25.13 12.33
C ALA A 53 1.58 25.49 13.82
N GLY A 54 1.03 24.58 14.64
CA GLY A 54 0.94 24.72 16.09
C GLY A 54 2.15 24.19 16.87
N CYS A 55 3.12 23.56 16.21
CA CYS A 55 4.34 23.07 16.87
C CYS A 55 5.28 24.25 17.16
N THR A 56 5.50 24.56 18.43
CA THR A 56 6.36 25.68 18.87
C THR A 56 7.78 25.24 19.23
N ASP A 57 8.03 23.93 19.28
CA ASP A 57 9.30 23.36 19.69
C ASP A 57 9.63 22.08 18.88
N THR A 58 10.91 21.67 18.93
CA THR A 58 11.39 20.50 18.18
C THR A 58 10.77 19.20 18.67
N ALA A 59 10.51 19.05 19.96
CA ALA A 59 9.95 17.81 20.50
C ALA A 59 8.50 17.60 20.04
N SER A 60 7.68 18.64 20.03
CA SER A 60 6.31 18.58 19.50
C SER A 60 6.28 18.28 17.99
N LEU A 61 7.19 18.86 17.20
CA LEU A 61 7.32 18.54 15.78
C LEU A 61 7.74 17.08 15.52
N LEU A 62 8.72 16.57 16.29
CA LEU A 62 9.17 15.18 16.18
C LEU A 62 8.08 14.18 16.62
N ALA A 63 7.34 14.50 17.68
CA ALA A 63 6.21 13.67 18.13
C ALA A 63 5.10 13.60 17.08
N LEU A 64 4.73 14.74 16.49
CA LEU A 64 3.75 14.81 15.42
C LEU A 64 4.20 14.01 14.17
N THR A 65 5.47 14.16 13.80
CA THR A 65 6.09 13.42 12.69
C THR A 65 6.06 11.91 12.93
N SER A 66 6.42 11.46 14.14
CA SER A 66 6.39 10.03 14.50
C SER A 66 4.97 9.46 14.52
N GLN A 67 3.99 10.25 14.98
CA GLN A 67 2.58 9.85 14.97
C GLN A 67 2.07 9.66 13.53
N TYR A 68 2.36 10.62 12.65
CA TYR A 68 2.01 10.54 11.24
C TYR A 68 2.63 9.30 10.59
N ASP A 69 3.93 9.11 10.77
CA ASP A 69 4.68 7.99 10.20
C ASP A 69 4.09 6.63 10.57
N LYS A 70 3.86 6.42 11.86
CA LYS A 70 3.27 5.19 12.39
C LYS A 70 1.85 4.95 11.86
N ARG A 71 1.03 5.99 11.78
CA ARG A 71 -0.35 5.88 11.28
C ARG A 71 -0.35 5.41 9.84
N VAL A 72 0.42 6.05 8.96
CA VAL A 72 0.47 5.67 7.54
C VAL A 72 1.05 4.28 7.34
N LYS A 73 2.15 3.93 8.05
CA LYS A 73 2.74 2.59 7.99
C LYS A 73 1.79 1.50 8.49
N SER A 74 1.01 1.76 9.55
CA SER A 74 -0.01 0.82 10.04
C SER A 74 -1.04 0.52 8.97
N MET A 75 -1.58 1.56 8.34
CA MET A 75 -2.60 1.38 7.30
C MET A 75 -2.04 0.67 6.04
N LEU A 76 -0.81 0.99 5.65
CA LEU A 76 -0.11 0.26 4.59
C LEU A 76 0.05 -1.22 4.93
N SER A 77 0.46 -1.53 6.17
CA SER A 77 0.59 -2.91 6.65
C SER A 77 -0.73 -3.66 6.53
N GLU A 78 -1.85 -3.06 6.93
CA GLU A 78 -3.19 -3.65 6.81
C GLU A 78 -3.60 -3.93 5.35
N VAL A 79 -3.31 -3.01 4.43
CA VAL A 79 -3.59 -3.22 3.00
C VAL A 79 -2.80 -4.42 2.46
N PHE A 80 -1.52 -4.54 2.84
CA PHE A 80 -0.61 -5.59 2.37
C PHE A 80 -0.49 -6.79 3.32
N GLY A 81 -1.56 -7.10 4.06
CA GLY A 81 -1.67 -8.38 4.80
C GLY A 81 -0.71 -8.52 5.98
N GLY A 82 -0.39 -7.43 6.66
CA GLY A 82 0.50 -7.40 7.82
C GLY A 82 1.99 -7.31 7.48
N ALA A 83 2.33 -6.89 6.26
CA ALA A 83 3.73 -6.69 5.87
C ALA A 83 4.42 -5.62 6.75
N ASP A 84 5.69 -5.84 7.05
CA ASP A 84 6.51 -4.94 7.88
C ASP A 84 6.92 -3.70 7.08
N MET A 85 6.19 -2.61 7.28
CA MET A 85 6.43 -1.35 6.58
C MET A 85 7.66 -0.61 7.08
N ASP A 86 8.14 -0.86 8.30
CA ASP A 86 9.43 -0.30 8.73
C ASP A 86 10.58 -0.94 7.95
N ALA A 87 10.53 -2.26 7.73
CA ALA A 87 11.48 -2.97 6.90
C ALA A 87 11.40 -2.52 5.42
N VAL A 88 10.19 -2.43 4.84
CA VAL A 88 9.99 -2.01 3.43
C VAL A 88 10.57 -0.62 3.14
N PHE A 89 10.44 0.31 4.10
CA PHE A 89 11.01 1.66 3.99
C PHE A 89 12.46 1.74 4.49
N GLY A 90 13.10 0.62 4.85
CA GLY A 90 14.49 0.59 5.33
C GLY A 90 14.72 1.41 6.62
N GLY A 91 13.69 1.50 7.47
CA GLY A 91 13.69 2.34 8.66
C GLY A 91 13.45 3.84 8.41
N ALA A 92 13.33 4.27 7.15
CA ALA A 92 13.02 5.66 6.83
C ALA A 92 11.57 6.01 7.19
N SER A 93 11.31 7.29 7.47
CA SER A 93 9.95 7.77 7.62
C SER A 93 9.30 7.99 6.27
N VAL A 94 7.99 7.74 6.17
CA VAL A 94 7.18 7.93 4.97
C VAL A 94 7.13 9.40 4.52
N ILE A 95 7.35 10.35 5.43
CA ILE A 95 7.43 11.80 5.12
C ILE A 95 8.85 12.30 4.89
N SER A 96 9.84 11.42 4.88
CA SER A 96 11.23 11.82 4.64
C SER A 96 11.35 12.31 3.20
N PRO A 97 11.97 13.49 2.97
CA PRO A 97 12.34 13.90 1.62
C PRO A 97 13.36 12.90 1.06
N THR A 98 13.20 12.58 -0.21
CA THR A 98 14.14 11.73 -0.96
C THR A 98 15.02 12.59 -1.85
N ASP A 99 16.11 12.02 -2.37
CA ASP A 99 17.02 12.72 -3.29
C ASP A 99 16.32 13.24 -4.56
N GLY A 100 15.18 12.64 -4.92
CA GLY A 100 14.32 13.07 -6.02
C GLY A 100 13.34 14.20 -5.69
N GLY A 101 13.38 14.77 -4.49
CA GLY A 101 12.54 15.90 -4.07
C GLY A 101 11.10 15.54 -3.66
N ASN A 102 10.69 14.27 -3.84
CA ASN A 102 9.41 13.75 -3.36
C ASN A 102 9.54 13.14 -1.96
N MET A 103 8.41 12.98 -1.26
CA MET A 103 8.34 12.18 -0.03
C MET A 103 8.42 10.68 -0.35
N ALA A 104 8.97 9.90 0.57
CA ALA A 104 9.08 8.45 0.43
C ALA A 104 7.73 7.76 0.16
N ILE A 105 6.64 8.22 0.80
CA ILE A 105 5.28 7.69 0.56
C ILE A 105 4.81 7.86 -0.87
N LYS A 106 5.13 9.01 -1.50
CA LYS A 106 4.75 9.29 -2.88
C LYS A 106 5.48 8.36 -3.83
N ASN A 107 6.78 8.17 -3.62
CA ASN A 107 7.57 7.23 -4.43
C ASN A 107 7.07 5.79 -4.29
N PHE A 108 6.61 5.40 -3.09
CA PHE A 108 5.98 4.10 -2.87
C PHE A 108 4.67 3.98 -3.68
N PHE A 109 3.78 4.97 -3.62
CA PHE A 109 2.55 4.95 -4.41
C PHE A 109 2.80 4.94 -5.92
N ASP A 110 3.74 5.76 -6.40
CA ASP A 110 4.12 5.80 -7.82
C ASP A 110 4.64 4.43 -8.31
N CYS A 111 5.31 3.67 -7.44
CA CYS A 111 5.82 2.33 -7.74
C CYS A 111 4.71 1.26 -7.75
N ILE A 112 3.81 1.27 -6.76
CA ILE A 112 2.86 0.17 -6.53
C ILE A 112 1.55 0.35 -7.29
N THR A 113 1.10 1.59 -7.50
CA THR A 113 -0.17 1.88 -8.17
C THR A 113 -0.30 1.21 -9.55
N PRO A 114 0.71 1.25 -10.45
CA PRO A 114 0.62 0.58 -11.74
C PRO A 114 0.41 -0.93 -11.62
N ILE A 115 1.08 -1.58 -10.65
CA ILE A 115 1.00 -3.04 -10.44
C ILE A 115 -0.43 -3.44 -10.06
N ILE A 116 -1.06 -2.70 -9.14
CA ILE A 116 -2.42 -2.99 -8.71
C ILE A 116 -3.43 -2.67 -9.82
N GLN A 117 -3.26 -1.53 -10.50
CA GLN A 117 -4.16 -1.14 -11.61
C GLN A 117 -4.12 -2.15 -12.76
N ASP A 118 -2.95 -2.64 -13.13
CA ASP A 118 -2.81 -3.61 -14.21
C ASP A 118 -3.38 -4.97 -13.80
N GLY A 119 -3.20 -5.39 -12.54
CA GLY A 119 -3.84 -6.60 -12.01
C GLY A 119 -5.37 -6.56 -12.07
N VAL A 120 -6.00 -5.42 -11.71
CA VAL A 120 -7.46 -5.26 -11.82
C VAL A 120 -7.93 -5.28 -13.28
N LYS A 121 -7.16 -4.70 -14.21
CA LYS A 121 -7.48 -4.78 -15.64
C LYS A 121 -7.39 -6.22 -16.16
N GLU A 122 -6.40 -6.98 -15.69
CA GLU A 122 -6.27 -8.41 -16.00
C GLU A 122 -7.47 -9.20 -15.48
N TYR A 123 -7.89 -8.95 -14.24
CA TYR A 123 -9.10 -9.54 -13.66
C TYR A 123 -10.33 -9.29 -14.54
N ALA A 124 -10.59 -8.04 -14.91
CA ALA A 124 -11.74 -7.68 -15.75
C ALA A 124 -11.71 -8.37 -17.13
N LYS A 125 -10.51 -8.54 -17.72
CA LYS A 125 -10.34 -9.27 -18.98
C LYS A 125 -10.64 -10.76 -18.84
N GLN A 126 -10.16 -11.38 -17.76
CA GLN A 126 -10.38 -12.81 -17.49
C GLN A 126 -11.87 -13.09 -17.27
N GLU A 127 -12.56 -12.24 -16.51
CA GLU A 127 -14.01 -12.32 -16.30
C GLU A 127 -14.77 -12.25 -17.64
N ALA A 128 -14.40 -11.31 -18.52
CA ALA A 128 -15.03 -11.18 -19.84
C ALA A 128 -14.76 -12.40 -20.75
N VAL A 129 -13.55 -12.95 -20.74
CA VAL A 129 -13.20 -14.17 -21.50
C VAL A 129 -13.98 -15.37 -20.99
N GLN A 130 -14.10 -15.51 -19.66
CA GLN A 130 -14.82 -16.60 -19.04
C GLN A 130 -16.32 -16.54 -19.38
N ALA A 131 -16.95 -15.37 -19.28
CA ALA A 131 -18.34 -15.16 -19.68
C ALA A 131 -18.60 -15.53 -21.15
N LEU A 132 -17.67 -15.22 -22.06
CA LEU A 132 -17.78 -15.61 -23.48
C LEU A 132 -17.65 -17.13 -23.68
N SER A 133 -16.78 -17.79 -22.91
CA SER A 133 -16.59 -19.25 -23.00
C SER A 133 -17.80 -20.03 -22.49
N GLU A 134 -18.50 -19.51 -21.48
CA GLU A 134 -19.71 -20.12 -20.92
C GLU A 134 -20.94 -19.98 -21.84
N ILE A 135 -20.98 -18.95 -22.70
CA ILE A 135 -22.02 -18.79 -23.73
C ILE A 135 -21.85 -19.77 -24.91
N GLN A 136 -20.64 -20.30 -25.10
CA GLN A 136 -20.30 -21.20 -26.21
C GLN A 136 -20.37 -22.69 -25.85
N GLN A 137 -20.73 -23.03 -24.61
CA GLN A 137 -20.97 -24.41 -24.12
C GLN A 137 -22.47 -24.70 -24.01
#